data_AF-A0A946IYH9-F1
#
_entry.id   AF-A0A946IYH9-F1
#
_cell.length_a   1.000
_cell.length_b   1.000
_cell.length_c   1.000
_cell.angle_alpha   90.00
_cell.angle_beta   90.00
_cell.angle_gamma   90.00
#
_symmetry.space_group_name_H-M   'P 1'
#
loop_
_entity.id
_entity.type
_entity.pdbx_description
1 polymer ?
#
loop_
_entity_poly.entity_id
_entity_poly.type
_entity_poly.pdbx_seq_one_letter_code
_entity_poly.pdbx_strand_id
1 'polypeptide(L)'
;PKDYSLQFFGFLRGPSENAFSKRKAFGYTTAAIQKSILDKKGNISLRYSDLFHTGKWRSTTTRESFRSESEGQWREPSLILTFSYRINENKSKRKQRARNNQQDFSEGGDGEGPIFN
;
A
#
# COMPACT_ATOMS: atom_id res chain seq x y z
N PRO A 1 -8.07 20.38 13.22
CA PRO A 1 -8.71 19.43 14.17
C PRO A 1 -8.80 17.96 13.68
N LYS A 2 -7.83 17.43 12.93
CA LYS A 2 -7.66 15.98 12.77
C LYS A 2 -6.17 15.64 12.74
N ASP A 3 -5.63 15.31 13.91
CA ASP A 3 -4.25 14.84 14.11
C ASP A 3 -4.15 13.31 13.98
N TYR A 4 -5.11 12.70 13.27
CA TYR A 4 -5.21 11.26 13.08
C TYR A 4 -5.28 10.94 11.58
N SER A 5 -4.57 9.90 11.17
CA SER A 5 -4.60 9.35 9.82
C SER A 5 -4.94 7.87 9.91
N LEU A 6 -5.87 7.44 9.05
CA LEU A 6 -6.27 6.05 8.89
C LEU A 6 -5.94 5.63 7.48
N GLN A 7 -5.33 4.45 7.33
CA GLN A 7 -4.99 3.87 6.05
C GLN A 7 -5.48 2.43 6.01
N PHE A 8 -6.09 2.07 4.89
CA PHE A 8 -6.56 0.73 4.60
C PHE A 8 -6.02 0.31 3.25
N PHE A 9 -5.48 -0.90 3.17
CA PHE A 9 -5.00 -1.49 1.94
C PHE A 9 -5.51 -2.92 1.84
N GLY A 10 -6.04 -3.28 0.67
CA GLY A 10 -6.49 -4.62 0.37
C GLY A 10 -5.89 -5.08 -0.95
N PHE A 11 -5.46 -6.33 -0.99
CA PHE A 11 -5.05 -7.00 -2.21
C PHE A 11 -5.85 -8.29 -2.35
N LEU A 12 -6.34 -8.53 -3.56
CA LEU A 12 -7.01 -9.78 -3.93
C LEU A 12 -6.51 -10.23 -5.29
N ARG A 13 -6.16 -11.51 -5.38
CA ARG A 13 -5.91 -12.20 -6.64
C ARG A 13 -6.93 -13.32 -6.78
N GLY A 14 -7.67 -13.29 -7.89
CA GLY A 14 -8.62 -14.34 -8.24
C GLY A 14 -7.96 -15.69 -8.48
N PRO A 15 -8.76 -16.76 -8.58
CA PRO A 15 -8.24 -18.07 -8.96
C PRO A 15 -7.73 -18.02 -10.41
N SER A 16 -6.76 -18.86 -10.73
CA SER A 16 -6.24 -18.99 -12.10
C SER A 16 -5.98 -20.45 -12.43
N GLU A 17 -6.31 -20.87 -13.64
CA GLU A 17 -6.13 -22.25 -14.11
C GLU A 17 -5.42 -22.27 -15.46
N ASN A 18 -4.42 -23.13 -15.58
CA ASN A 18 -3.67 -23.44 -16.79
C ASN A 18 -3.79 -24.94 -17.08
N ALA A 19 -3.34 -25.38 -18.26
CA ALA A 19 -3.43 -26.77 -18.74
C ALA A 19 -2.98 -27.85 -17.73
N PHE A 20 -2.08 -27.50 -16.81
CA PHE A 20 -1.53 -28.44 -15.82
C PHE A 20 -1.66 -27.96 -14.37
N SER A 21 -2.12 -26.73 -14.10
CA SER A 21 -2.08 -26.16 -12.73
C SER A 21 -3.28 -25.28 -12.41
N LYS A 22 -3.85 -25.49 -11.23
CA LYS A 22 -4.97 -24.72 -10.66
C LYS A 22 -4.48 -23.98 -9.41
N ARG A 23 -4.56 -22.66 -9.41
CA ARG A 23 -4.24 -21.81 -8.26
C ARG A 23 -5.52 -21.26 -7.64
N LYS A 24 -5.64 -21.40 -6.32
CA LYS A 24 -6.77 -20.83 -5.56
C LYS A 24 -6.60 -19.32 -5.41
N ALA A 25 -7.74 -18.63 -5.26
CA ALA A 25 -7.74 -17.21 -4.91
C ALA A 25 -7.01 -16.99 -3.58
N PHE A 26 -6.30 -15.87 -3.47
CA PHE A 26 -5.71 -15.43 -2.21
C PHE A 26 -5.69 -13.90 -2.15
N GLY A 27 -5.60 -13.38 -0.94
CA GLY A 27 -5.60 -11.94 -0.71
C GLY A 27 -5.20 -11.63 0.71
N TYR A 28 -4.94 -10.37 1.00
CA TYR A 28 -4.66 -9.91 2.35
C TYR A 28 -5.09 -8.47 2.51
N THR A 29 -5.33 -8.08 3.75
CA THR A 29 -5.73 -6.73 4.12
C THR A 29 -4.75 -6.16 5.14
N THR A 30 -4.55 -4.85 5.11
CA THR A 30 -3.68 -4.13 6.04
C THR A 30 -4.44 -2.91 6.53
N ALA A 31 -4.41 -2.67 7.83
CA ALA A 31 -4.90 -1.43 8.42
C ALA A 31 -3.76 -0.74 9.16
N ALA A 32 -3.73 0.59 9.08
CA ALA A 32 -2.82 1.40 9.87
C ALA A 32 -3.54 2.63 10.42
N ILE A 33 -3.22 2.96 11.67
CA ILE A 33 -3.63 4.19 12.34
C ILE A 33 -2.38 4.95 12.75
N GLN A 34 -2.41 6.26 12.57
CA GLN A 34 -1.37 7.16 13.01
C GLN A 34 -1.98 8.34 13.74
N LYS A 35 -1.34 8.76 14.83
CA LYS A 35 -1.70 9.95 15.60
C LYS A 35 -0.48 10.86 15.74
N SER A 36 -0.65 12.14 15.45
CA SER A 36 0.33 13.15 15.81
C SER A 36 0.18 13.52 17.29
N ILE A 37 1.32 13.59 17.97
CA ILE A 37 1.45 13.86 19.40
C ILE A 37 2.46 14.99 19.62
N LEU A 38 2.51 15.54 20.85
CA LEU A 38 3.47 16.58 21.26
C LEU A 38 3.45 17.80 20.32
N ASP A 39 2.29 18.43 20.14
CA ASP A 39 2.12 19.61 19.26
C ASP A 39 2.62 19.37 17.82
N LYS A 40 2.37 18.17 17.28
CA LYS A 40 2.80 17.73 15.94
C LYS A 40 4.32 17.55 15.80
N LYS A 41 5.07 17.52 16.89
CA LYS A 41 6.51 17.21 16.90
C LYS A 41 6.78 15.70 16.88
N GLY A 42 5.81 14.87 17.25
CA GLY A 42 5.93 13.42 17.20
C GLY A 42 4.76 12.74 16.50
N ASN A 43 4.97 11.50 16.05
CA ASN A 43 3.91 10.62 15.57
C ASN A 43 4.07 9.24 16.21
N ILE A 44 2.94 8.68 16.60
CA ILE A 44 2.80 7.27 16.94
C ILE A 44 1.92 6.60 15.88
N SER A 45 2.36 5.47 15.34
CA SER A 45 1.58 4.71 14.36
C SER A 45 1.57 3.23 14.69
N LEU A 46 0.41 2.60 14.51
CA LEU A 46 0.22 1.18 14.62
C LEU A 46 -0.26 0.65 13.27
N ARG A 47 0.42 -0.36 12.74
CA ARG A 47 0.07 -1.03 11.49
C ARG A 47 -0.10 -2.51 11.74
N TYR A 48 -1.24 -3.06 11.34
CA TYR A 48 -1.49 -4.49 11.35
C TYR A 48 -1.63 -5.02 9.92
N SER A 49 -0.72 -5.91 9.59
CA SER A 49 -0.61 -6.57 8.29
C SER A 49 -1.37 -7.89 8.32
N ASP A 50 -2.12 -8.19 7.27
CA ASP A 50 -2.84 -9.46 7.07
C ASP A 50 -3.81 -9.76 8.21
N LEU A 51 -4.80 -8.87 8.39
CA LEU A 51 -5.78 -8.90 9.49
C LEU A 51 -6.50 -10.25 9.67
N PHE A 52 -6.65 -11.01 8.60
CA PHE A 52 -7.42 -12.25 8.56
C PHE A 52 -6.56 -13.50 8.34
N HIS A 53 -5.22 -13.36 8.30
CA HIS A 53 -4.30 -14.47 7.99
C HIS A 53 -4.63 -15.17 6.66
N THR A 54 -4.98 -14.38 5.64
CA THR A 54 -5.45 -14.89 4.33
C THR A 54 -4.36 -14.87 3.26
N GLY A 55 -3.15 -14.37 3.58
CA GLY A 55 -2.00 -14.29 2.66
C GLY A 55 -1.40 -15.64 2.22
N LYS A 56 -2.12 -16.75 2.41
CA LYS A 56 -1.72 -18.10 2.00
C LYS A 56 -2.13 -18.35 0.56
N TRP A 57 -1.18 -18.76 -0.27
CA TRP A 57 -1.45 -19.23 -1.63
C TRP A 57 -1.40 -20.76 -1.67
N ARG A 58 -2.25 -21.34 -2.52
CA ARG A 58 -2.32 -22.78 -2.76
C ARG A 58 -2.44 -23.03 -4.25
N SER A 59 -1.66 -23.97 -4.76
CA SER A 59 -1.67 -24.41 -6.15
C SER A 59 -1.68 -25.94 -6.21
N THR A 60 -2.51 -26.49 -7.08
CA THR A 60 -2.57 -27.92 -7.36
C THR A 60 -2.17 -28.11 -8.81
N THR A 61 -1.14 -28.89 -9.06
CA THR A 61 -0.64 -29.22 -10.40
C THR A 61 -0.95 -30.68 -10.67
N THR A 62 -1.66 -30.95 -11.76
CA THR A 62 -2.07 -32.30 -12.17
C THR A 62 -1.48 -32.59 -13.54
N ARG A 63 -0.68 -33.65 -13.64
CA ARG A 63 -0.17 -34.23 -14.89
C ARG A 63 -0.56 -35.71 -14.94
N GLU A 64 -0.46 -36.32 -16.12
CA GLU A 64 -0.82 -37.74 -16.32
C GLU A 64 -0.07 -38.70 -15.38
N SER A 65 1.19 -38.40 -15.04
CA SER A 65 2.01 -39.28 -14.19
C SER A 65 2.07 -38.87 -12.72
N PHE A 66 1.69 -37.64 -12.35
CA PHE A 66 1.76 -37.18 -10.96
C PHE A 66 0.82 -36.02 -10.62
N ARG A 67 0.42 -35.97 -9.36
CA ARG A 67 -0.28 -34.84 -8.73
C ARG A 67 0.64 -34.20 -7.69
N SER A 68 0.80 -32.89 -7.77
CA SER A 68 1.59 -32.10 -6.82
C SER A 68 0.72 -31.00 -6.21
N GLU A 69 0.78 -30.88 -4.90
CA GLU A 69 0.16 -29.78 -4.16
C GLU A 69 1.26 -28.88 -3.61
N SER A 70 1.11 -27.58 -3.80
CA SER A 70 2.05 -26.57 -3.34
C SER A 70 1.29 -25.53 -2.54
N GLU A 71 1.79 -25.24 -1.35
CA GLU A 71 1.29 -24.17 -0.51
C GLU A 71 2.45 -23.28 -0.04
N GLY A 72 2.13 -22.02 0.21
CA GLY A 72 3.07 -21.10 0.81
C GLY A 72 2.38 -19.84 1.32
N GLN A 73 3.10 -19.05 2.08
CA GLN A 73 2.59 -17.82 2.67
C GLN A 73 3.37 -16.63 2.13
N TRP A 74 2.68 -15.71 1.44
CA TRP A 74 3.33 -14.52 0.89
C TRP A 74 3.65 -13.50 1.97
N ARG A 75 2.81 -13.43 3.01
CA ARG A 75 3.03 -12.57 4.17
C ARG A 75 2.35 -13.17 5.39
N GLU A 76 3.00 -13.07 6.53
CA GLU A 76 2.43 -13.41 7.83
C GLU A 76 1.78 -12.20 8.49
N PRO A 77 0.77 -12.42 9.35
CA PRO A 77 0.22 -11.35 10.16
C PRO A 77 1.29 -10.73 11.03
N SER A 78 1.47 -9.43 10.91
CA SER A 78 2.52 -8.70 11.64
C SER A 78 1.97 -7.38 12.17
N LEU A 79 2.30 -7.11 13.44
CA LEU A 79 1.94 -5.89 14.14
C LEU A 79 3.18 -5.02 14.30
N ILE A 80 3.14 -3.80 13.76
CA ILE A 80 4.26 -2.87 13.78
C ILE A 80 3.82 -1.61 14.51
N LEU A 81 4.50 -1.31 15.62
CA LEU A 81 4.38 -0.05 16.35
C LEU A 81 5.58 0.83 16.00
N THR A 82 5.33 2.08 15.62
CA THR A 82 6.37 3.04 15.28
C THR A 82 6.16 4.32 16.05
N PHE A 83 7.23 4.80 16.67
CA PHE A 83 7.31 6.10 17.31
C PHE A 83 8.36 6.96 16.60
N SER A 84 8.01 8.21 16.31
CA SER A 84 8.92 9.16 15.70
C SER A 84 8.80 10.52 16.39
N TYR A 85 9.93 11.22 16.58
CA TYR A 85 9.99 12.53 17.21
C TYR A 85 10.97 13.43 16.46
N ARG A 86 10.63 14.73 16.33
CA ARG A 86 11.42 15.74 15.64
C ARG A 86 12.03 16.72 16.64
N ILE A 87 13.36 16.70 16.76
CA ILE A 87 14.09 17.55 17.73
C ILE A 87 14.37 18.95 17.17
N ASN A 88 14.57 19.11 15.85
CA ASN A 88 14.91 20.40 15.23
C ASN A 88 14.07 20.70 13.97
N GLU A 89 12.81 21.10 14.16
CA GLU A 89 11.90 21.45 13.04
C GLU A 89 12.11 22.90 12.63
N ASN A 90 13.10 23.15 11.76
CA ASN A 90 13.33 24.48 11.21
C ASN A 90 12.21 24.84 10.21
N LYS A 91 11.15 25.50 10.70
CA LYS A 91 9.89 25.78 9.97
C LYS A 91 10.09 26.44 8.59
N SER A 92 11.18 27.18 8.42
CA SER A 92 11.52 27.89 7.18
C SER A 92 11.79 26.96 5.99
N LYS A 93 12.41 25.78 6.18
CA LYS A 93 12.70 24.84 5.08
C LYS A 93 11.46 24.12 4.53
N ARG A 94 10.41 23.97 5.35
CA ARG A 94 9.14 23.33 4.94
C ARG A 94 8.34 24.20 3.97
N LYS A 95 8.40 25.53 4.12
CA LYS A 95 7.75 26.49 3.20
C LYS A 95 8.42 26.50 1.81
N GLN A 96 9.73 26.29 1.74
CA GLN A 96 10.48 26.34 0.49
C GLN A 96 10.18 25.13 -0.41
N ARG A 97 10.06 23.92 0.17
CA ARG A 97 9.68 22.70 -0.57
C ARG A 97 8.23 22.71 -1.07
N ALA A 98 7.31 23.34 -0.34
CA ALA A 98 5.92 23.47 -0.78
C ALA A 98 5.75 24.41 -1.99
N ARG A 99 6.61 25.43 -2.12
CA ARG A 99 6.61 26.35 -3.27
C ARG A 99 7.19 25.74 -4.53
N ASN A 100 8.25 24.93 -4.41
CA ASN A 100 8.85 24.25 -5.57
C ASN A 100 7.89 23.23 -6.22
N ASN A 101 6.95 22.66 -5.46
CA ASN A 101 5.99 21.68 -5.97
C ASN A 101 4.71 22.31 -6.55
N GLN A 102 4.62 23.65 -6.57
CA GLN A 102 3.51 24.42 -7.17
C GLN A 102 3.94 25.18 -8.44
N GLN A 103 5.23 25.19 -8.79
CA GLN A 103 5.72 25.87 -9.99
C GLN A 103 5.74 25.00 -11.25
N ASP A 104 5.46 23.69 -11.16
CA ASP A 104 5.47 22.77 -12.32
C ASP A 104 4.08 22.53 -12.96
N PHE A 105 3.04 23.30 -12.63
CA PHE A 105 1.68 23.14 -13.19
C PHE A 105 1.01 24.45 -13.66
N SER A 106 1.78 25.46 -14.05
CA SER A 106 1.22 26.64 -14.73
C SER A 106 2.23 27.26 -15.69
N GLU A 107 2.48 26.59 -16.82
CA GLU A 107 2.92 27.30 -18.03
C GLU A 107 2.58 26.45 -19.26
N GLY A 108 1.66 26.96 -20.10
CA GLY A 108 1.27 26.34 -21.36
C GLY A 108 -0.19 26.54 -21.78
N GLY A 109 -0.68 27.79 -21.84
CA GLY A 109 -1.61 28.17 -22.91
C GLY A 109 -0.81 28.20 -24.23
N ASP A 110 -1.35 28.14 -25.44
CA ASP A 110 -2.69 28.23 -26.00
C ASP A 110 -2.46 28.08 -27.52
N GLY A 111 -3.24 27.25 -28.23
CA GLY A 111 -3.05 27.07 -29.67
C GLY A 111 -3.97 26.00 -30.26
N GLU A 112 -4.88 26.44 -31.11
CA GLU A 112 -6.04 25.76 -31.67
C GLU A 112 -5.77 24.61 -32.65
N GLY A 113 -6.74 23.70 -32.80
CA GLY A 113 -6.91 22.82 -33.97
C GLY A 113 -7.73 21.55 -33.71
N PRO A 114 -8.71 21.16 -34.57
CA PRO A 114 -9.82 20.30 -34.18
C PRO A 114 -9.57 18.77 -34.25
N ILE A 115 -10.53 18.09 -33.61
CA ILE A 115 -10.96 16.68 -33.58
C ILE A 115 -10.84 15.82 -34.88
N PHE A 116 -10.72 14.50 -34.63
CA PHE A 116 -10.76 13.28 -35.50
C PHE A 116 -9.41 12.85 -36.12
N ASN A 117 -9.02 11.56 -36.16
CA ASN A 117 -9.74 10.29 -36.29
C ASN A 117 -9.17 9.18 -35.39
#